data_AF-A0A7Y4QEF5-F1
#
_entry.id   AF-A0A7Y4QEF5-F1
#
_cell.length_a   1.000
_cell.length_b   1.000
_cell.length_c   1.000
_cell.angle_alpha   90.00
_cell.angle_beta   90.00
_cell.angle_gamma   90.00
#
_symmetry.space_group_name_H-M   'P 1'
#
loop_
_entity.id
_entity.type
_entity.pdbx_description
1 polymer ?
#
loop_
_entity_poly.entity_id
_entity_poly.type
_entity_poly.pdbx_seq_one_letter_code
_entity_poly.pdbx_strand_id
1 'polypeptide(L)'
;MRSGTSSLMIARLISNAGKMHNANLKAVSKRIKQPKWTPAEDQFIKDNLGYLTDEEIGKKLGRTAVGVHVHWSRDLHLKGPSKAPGILTAHDIAKILQVDAHKIAHWVDVGFIKGRLMAGGRKIRLIKEKDFYKWALQTNNWIYFDPSKVGDSELAHLINIRAKLWGDEWWSTPKVAKYHRVNTKDVTRLIADGRIRAVQPKWSLGGRHPNQAWKYWFVKKSEATKPSLKFYHRKGVPGHSRIFTDSAIAWIVKAIDEKGMNFTEVARSMKLKDKQAGSVRNWYCRTKGIDLSTKFKYRGKRRKKVTK
;
A
#
# COMPACT_ATOMS: atom_id res chain seq x y z
N MET A 1 16.96 41.30 -80.54
CA MET A 1 17.39 39.92 -80.86
C MET A 1 18.31 39.41 -79.75
N ARG A 2 18.04 38.17 -79.28
CA ARG A 2 18.93 37.25 -78.53
C ARG A 2 19.34 37.60 -77.09
N SER A 3 18.63 37.02 -76.11
CA SER A 3 19.18 36.67 -74.79
C SER A 3 18.44 35.50 -74.11
N GLY A 4 18.04 34.48 -74.89
CA GLY A 4 17.21 33.36 -74.39
C GLY A 4 17.92 32.03 -74.14
N THR A 5 19.21 31.90 -74.44
CA THR A 5 19.86 30.57 -74.52
C THR A 5 20.75 30.19 -73.32
N SER A 6 20.98 31.08 -72.35
CA SER A 6 21.95 30.81 -71.27
C SER A 6 21.35 30.11 -70.03
N SER A 7 20.04 30.28 -69.76
CA SER A 7 19.42 29.75 -68.54
C SER A 7 19.12 28.23 -68.61
N LEU A 8 18.80 27.72 -69.80
CA LEU A 8 18.48 26.29 -70.01
C LEU A 8 19.70 25.37 -69.98
N MET A 9 20.90 25.86 -70.31
CA MET A 9 22.13 25.04 -70.22
C MET A 9 22.63 24.89 -68.78
N ILE A 10 22.52 25.94 -67.96
CA ILE A 10 22.95 25.90 -66.55
C ILE A 10 22.03 24.98 -65.73
N ALA A 11 20.71 25.04 -65.96
CA ALA A 11 19.75 24.15 -65.29
C ALA A 11 19.98 22.66 -65.62
N ARG A 12 20.38 22.35 -66.86
CA ARG A 12 20.63 20.97 -67.30
C ARG A 12 21.91 20.40 -66.67
N LEU A 13 22.96 21.21 -66.54
CA LEU A 13 24.22 20.84 -65.85
C LEU A 13 24.02 20.57 -64.35
N ILE A 14 23.23 21.39 -63.65
CA ILE A 14 22.93 21.19 -62.21
C ILE A 14 22.10 19.92 -61.99
N SER A 15 21.11 19.63 -62.85
CA SER A 15 20.29 18.41 -62.73
C SER A 15 21.08 17.12 -63.01
N ASN A 16 22.07 17.17 -63.90
CA ASN A 16 22.93 16.02 -64.22
C ASN A 16 23.97 15.77 -63.11
N ALA A 17 24.51 16.83 -62.49
CA ALA A 17 25.40 16.69 -61.33
C ALA A 17 24.69 16.05 -60.13
N GLY A 18 23.44 16.43 -59.86
CA GLY A 18 22.61 15.81 -58.81
C GLY A 18 22.26 14.34 -59.08
N LYS A 19 22.04 13.96 -60.34
CA LYS A 19 21.81 12.56 -60.74
C LYS A 19 23.07 11.70 -60.64
N MET A 20 24.24 12.24 -60.98
CA MET A 20 25.52 11.53 -60.84
C MET A 20 25.93 11.33 -59.39
N HIS A 21 25.66 12.29 -58.49
CA HIS A 21 25.93 12.14 -57.07
C HIS A 21 25.04 11.04 -56.43
N ASN A 22 23.77 10.96 -56.84
CA ASN A 22 22.85 9.91 -56.39
C ASN A 22 23.11 8.52 -57.01
N ALA A 23 23.66 8.47 -58.23
CA ALA A 23 24.06 7.21 -58.86
C ALA A 23 25.34 6.63 -58.23
N ASN A 24 26.28 7.48 -57.81
CA ASN A 24 27.53 7.04 -57.18
C ASN A 24 27.32 6.59 -55.70
N LEU A 25 26.34 7.16 -55.00
CA LEU A 25 25.90 6.68 -53.68
C LEU A 25 25.21 5.31 -53.71
N LYS A 26 24.64 4.91 -54.85
CA LYS A 26 23.98 3.60 -55.03
C LYS A 26 24.97 2.46 -55.34
N ALA A 27 26.22 2.76 -55.68
CA ALA A 27 27.18 1.78 -56.20
C ALA A 27 28.15 1.19 -55.17
N VAL A 28 28.19 1.66 -53.90
CA VAL A 28 29.27 1.26 -52.96
C VAL A 28 28.80 0.52 -51.68
N SER A 29 27.52 0.43 -51.35
CA SER A 29 27.13 -0.41 -50.20
C SER A 29 26.89 -1.87 -50.63
N LYS A 30 27.96 -2.61 -50.94
CA LYS A 30 27.90 -4.08 -50.99
C LYS A 30 27.36 -4.52 -49.62
N ARG A 31 26.08 -4.94 -49.54
CA ARG A 31 25.46 -5.35 -48.26
C ARG A 31 26.31 -6.49 -47.71
N ILE A 32 27.17 -6.19 -46.75
CA ILE A 32 27.95 -7.20 -46.04
C ILE A 32 26.91 -8.11 -45.41
N LYS A 33 26.87 -9.36 -45.90
CA LYS A 33 25.93 -10.35 -45.39
C LYS A 33 26.31 -10.56 -43.94
N GLN A 34 25.37 -10.26 -43.04
CA GLN A 34 25.59 -10.41 -41.61
C GLN A 34 26.05 -11.85 -41.34
N PRO A 35 27.05 -12.06 -40.46
CA PRO A 35 27.52 -13.40 -40.10
C PRO A 35 26.33 -14.27 -39.66
N LYS A 36 26.38 -15.58 -39.92
CA LYS A 36 25.37 -16.50 -39.38
C LYS A 36 25.39 -16.46 -37.86
N TRP A 37 24.25 -16.71 -37.22
CA TRP A 37 24.16 -16.83 -35.77
C TRP A 37 24.79 -18.15 -35.32
N THR A 38 25.56 -18.09 -34.24
CA THR A 38 26.23 -19.24 -33.64
C THR A 38 25.43 -19.76 -32.44
N PRO A 39 25.50 -21.06 -32.11
CA PRO A 39 24.80 -21.61 -30.95
C PRO A 39 25.17 -20.93 -29.62
N ALA A 40 26.40 -20.41 -29.52
CA ALA A 40 26.85 -19.66 -28.35
C ALA A 40 26.15 -18.29 -28.24
N GLU A 41 25.94 -17.58 -29.36
CA GLU A 41 25.14 -16.36 -29.40
C GLU A 41 23.67 -16.65 -29.03
N ASP A 42 23.09 -17.75 -29.54
CA ASP A 42 21.72 -18.15 -29.22
C ASP A 42 21.53 -18.40 -27.72
N GLN A 43 22.48 -19.11 -27.11
CA GLN A 43 22.46 -19.38 -25.67
C GLN A 43 22.63 -18.09 -24.87
N PHE A 44 23.55 -17.23 -25.29
CA PHE A 44 23.74 -15.92 -24.65
C PHE A 44 22.46 -15.08 -24.68
N ILE A 45 21.75 -15.06 -25.81
CA ILE A 45 20.45 -14.38 -25.91
C ILE A 45 19.44 -14.98 -24.95
N LYS A 46 19.27 -16.31 -24.91
CA LYS A 46 18.31 -16.99 -24.03
C LYS A 46 18.54 -16.65 -22.56
N ASP A 47 19.80 -16.64 -22.14
CA ASP A 47 20.18 -16.41 -20.74
C ASP A 47 20.02 -14.95 -20.31
N ASN A 48 20.22 -14.00 -21.24
CA ASN A 48 20.21 -12.56 -20.95
C ASN A 48 18.89 -11.86 -21.33
N LEU A 49 17.97 -12.53 -22.02
CA LEU A 49 16.71 -11.95 -22.46
C LEU A 49 15.88 -11.46 -21.26
N GLY A 50 15.64 -10.15 -21.21
CA GLY A 50 14.93 -9.50 -20.10
C GLY A 50 15.78 -9.07 -18.90
N TYR A 51 17.09 -9.34 -18.93
CA TYR A 51 18.08 -8.78 -18.01
C TYR A 51 18.89 -7.67 -18.66
N LEU A 52 19.16 -7.79 -19.96
CA LEU A 52 19.82 -6.79 -20.79
C LEU A 52 18.85 -6.28 -21.86
N THR A 53 19.08 -5.04 -22.33
CA THR A 53 18.38 -4.52 -23.51
C THR A 53 18.92 -5.14 -24.79
N ASP A 54 18.12 -5.09 -25.87
CA ASP A 54 18.58 -5.56 -27.20
C ASP A 54 19.85 -4.81 -27.65
N GLU A 55 20.04 -3.54 -27.24
CA GLU A 55 21.24 -2.74 -27.48
C GLU A 55 22.47 -3.26 -26.73
N GLU A 56 22.31 -3.60 -25.46
CA GLU A 56 23.39 -4.16 -24.63
C GLU A 56 23.80 -5.55 -25.09
N ILE A 57 22.82 -6.40 -25.45
CA ILE A 57 23.07 -7.72 -26.03
C ILE A 57 23.80 -7.55 -27.37
N GLY A 58 23.31 -6.65 -28.24
CA GLY A 58 23.94 -6.35 -29.52
C GLY A 58 25.39 -5.92 -29.35
N LYS A 59 25.66 -4.98 -28.44
CA LYS A 59 27.03 -4.51 -28.16
C LYS A 59 27.96 -5.64 -27.70
N LYS A 60 27.48 -6.56 -26.85
CA LYS A 60 28.28 -7.71 -26.37
C LYS A 60 28.55 -8.75 -27.46
N LEU A 61 27.62 -8.93 -28.40
CA LEU A 61 27.75 -9.89 -29.50
C LEU A 61 28.33 -9.29 -30.79
N GLY A 62 28.61 -7.98 -30.83
CA GLY A 62 29.01 -7.29 -32.06
C GLY A 62 27.89 -7.23 -33.11
N ARG A 63 26.63 -7.23 -32.68
CA ARG A 63 25.42 -7.21 -33.51
C ARG A 63 24.62 -5.91 -33.30
N THR A 64 23.73 -5.61 -34.24
CA THR A 64 22.78 -4.50 -34.06
C THR A 64 21.62 -4.92 -33.16
N ALA A 65 21.05 -3.97 -32.41
CA ALA A 65 19.89 -4.21 -31.55
C ALA A 65 18.70 -4.79 -32.34
N VAL A 66 18.45 -4.26 -33.55
CA VAL A 66 17.41 -4.76 -34.45
C VAL A 66 17.69 -6.20 -34.88
N GLY A 67 18.94 -6.55 -35.16
CA GLY A 67 19.34 -7.91 -35.51
C GLY A 67 19.08 -8.89 -34.37
N VAL A 68 19.44 -8.52 -33.14
CA VAL A 68 19.14 -9.29 -31.93
C VAL A 68 17.62 -9.47 -31.77
N HIS A 69 16.85 -8.39 -31.91
CA HIS A 69 15.40 -8.41 -31.77
C HIS A 69 14.73 -9.39 -32.73
N VAL A 70 15.05 -9.28 -34.02
CA VAL A 70 14.53 -10.16 -35.07
C VAL A 70 14.94 -11.59 -34.80
N HIS A 71 16.19 -11.82 -34.39
CA HIS A 71 16.68 -13.16 -34.18
C HIS A 71 15.97 -13.88 -33.03
N TRP A 72 15.85 -13.25 -31.86
CA TRP A 72 15.19 -13.91 -30.74
C TRP A 72 13.68 -14.09 -30.96
N SER A 73 13.02 -13.13 -31.61
CA SER A 73 11.57 -13.16 -31.81
C SER A 73 11.14 -14.07 -32.96
N ARG A 74 11.84 -14.01 -34.10
CA ARG A 74 11.48 -14.73 -35.32
C ARG A 74 12.22 -16.05 -35.48
N ASP A 75 13.52 -16.08 -35.23
CA ASP A 75 14.33 -17.26 -35.55
C ASP A 75 14.32 -18.25 -34.36
N LEU A 76 14.52 -17.76 -33.14
CA LEU A 76 14.45 -18.57 -31.91
C LEU A 76 13.03 -18.76 -31.37
N HIS A 77 12.03 -18.05 -31.91
CA HIS A 77 10.63 -18.10 -31.49
C HIS A 77 10.41 -17.89 -29.98
N LEU A 78 11.27 -17.08 -29.35
CA LEU A 78 11.17 -16.79 -27.93
C LEU A 78 10.05 -15.79 -27.67
N LYS A 79 9.33 -15.97 -26.56
CA LYS A 79 8.37 -14.97 -26.10
C LYS A 79 9.13 -13.79 -25.50
N GLY A 80 8.58 -12.59 -25.68
CA GLY A 80 9.15 -11.38 -25.07
C GLY A 80 9.27 -11.51 -23.55
N PRO A 81 10.21 -10.80 -22.89
CA PRO A 81 10.52 -10.97 -21.47
C PRO A 81 9.33 -10.91 -20.51
N SER A 82 8.33 -10.05 -20.77
CA SER A 82 7.12 -9.95 -19.95
C SER A 82 6.17 -11.15 -20.09
N LYS A 83 6.31 -11.93 -21.16
CA LYS A 83 5.49 -13.10 -21.50
C LYS A 83 6.29 -14.40 -21.41
N ALA A 84 7.49 -14.35 -20.82
CA ALA A 84 8.31 -15.53 -20.60
C ALA A 84 7.57 -16.48 -19.63
N PRO A 85 7.67 -17.80 -19.83
CA PRO A 85 7.02 -18.78 -18.94
C PRO A 85 7.53 -18.64 -17.50
N GLY A 86 6.61 -18.71 -16.53
CA GLY A 86 6.94 -18.55 -15.11
C GLY A 86 7.25 -17.12 -14.66
N ILE A 87 7.04 -16.13 -15.53
CA ILE A 87 7.16 -14.70 -15.21
C ILE A 87 5.78 -14.05 -15.27
N LEU A 88 5.45 -13.31 -14.22
CA LEU A 88 4.25 -12.50 -14.12
C LEU A 88 4.64 -11.03 -14.06
N THR A 89 3.87 -10.17 -14.72
CA THR A 89 3.98 -8.74 -14.50
C THR A 89 3.17 -8.31 -13.27
N ALA A 90 3.47 -7.13 -12.73
CA ALA A 90 2.63 -6.53 -11.69
C ALA A 90 1.15 -6.41 -12.10
N HIS A 91 0.87 -6.24 -13.40
CA HIS A 91 -0.50 -6.17 -13.91
C HIS A 91 -1.18 -7.54 -13.95
N ASP A 92 -0.46 -8.61 -14.28
CA ASP A 92 -1.00 -9.97 -14.26
C ASP A 92 -1.38 -10.38 -12.84
N ILE A 93 -0.49 -10.12 -11.87
CA ILE A 93 -0.77 -10.36 -10.45
C ILE A 93 -1.96 -9.53 -9.95
N ALA A 94 -2.08 -8.28 -10.39
CA ALA A 94 -3.21 -7.42 -10.05
C ALA A 94 -4.54 -8.03 -10.50
N LYS A 95 -4.59 -8.61 -11.70
CA LYS A 95 -5.75 -9.35 -12.20
C LYS A 95 -6.01 -10.62 -11.39
N ILE A 96 -4.96 -11.39 -11.09
CA ILE A 96 -5.07 -12.62 -10.30
C ILE A 96 -5.66 -12.32 -8.91
N LEU A 97 -5.15 -11.31 -8.21
CA LEU A 97 -5.58 -10.95 -6.86
C LEU A 97 -6.81 -10.02 -6.81
N GLN A 98 -7.28 -9.51 -7.96
CA GLN A 98 -8.33 -8.49 -8.04
C GLN A 98 -8.01 -7.24 -7.20
N VAL A 99 -6.77 -6.75 -7.31
CA VAL A 99 -6.29 -5.53 -6.64
C VAL A 99 -5.74 -4.52 -7.65
N ASP A 100 -5.56 -3.28 -7.21
CA ASP A 100 -4.98 -2.22 -8.05
C ASP A 100 -3.51 -2.52 -8.39
N ALA A 101 -3.16 -2.40 -9.68
CA ALA A 101 -1.82 -2.72 -10.19
C ALA A 101 -0.71 -1.79 -9.67
N HIS A 102 -1.02 -0.54 -9.30
CA HIS A 102 -0.05 0.35 -8.68
C HIS A 102 0.34 -0.14 -7.28
N LYS A 103 -0.56 -0.82 -6.56
CA LYS A 103 -0.21 -1.44 -5.27
C LYS A 103 0.82 -2.54 -5.46
N ILE A 104 0.61 -3.42 -6.43
CA ILE A 104 1.56 -4.49 -6.75
C ILE A 104 2.92 -3.91 -7.18
N ALA A 105 2.91 -2.91 -8.06
CA ALA A 105 4.14 -2.25 -8.49
C ALA A 105 4.90 -1.66 -7.28
N HIS A 106 4.20 -0.97 -6.38
CA HIS A 106 4.80 -0.44 -5.17
C HIS A 106 5.34 -1.56 -4.25
N TRP A 107 4.61 -2.68 -4.08
CA TRP A 107 5.08 -3.81 -3.28
C TRP A 107 6.37 -4.44 -3.83
N VAL A 108 6.55 -4.44 -5.14
CA VAL A 108 7.83 -4.86 -5.75
C VAL A 108 8.91 -3.82 -5.49
N ASP A 109 8.62 -2.53 -5.69
CA ASP A 109 9.58 -1.45 -5.53
C ASP A 109 10.13 -1.37 -4.10
N VAL A 110 9.30 -1.66 -3.08
CA VAL A 110 9.74 -1.71 -1.66
C VAL A 110 10.28 -3.08 -1.23
N GLY A 111 10.40 -4.03 -2.15
CA GLY A 111 10.92 -5.37 -1.88
C GLY A 111 10.00 -6.27 -1.04
N PHE A 112 8.71 -5.94 -0.95
CA PHE A 112 7.73 -6.77 -0.25
C PHE A 112 7.37 -8.03 -1.04
N ILE A 113 7.27 -7.90 -2.37
CA ILE A 113 7.25 -9.03 -3.29
C ILE A 113 8.59 -9.05 -4.02
N LYS A 114 9.24 -10.22 -4.06
CA LYS A 114 10.50 -10.38 -4.78
C LYS A 114 10.26 -10.22 -6.28
N GLY A 115 10.79 -9.16 -6.86
CA GLY A 115 10.69 -8.88 -8.29
C GLY A 115 11.85 -8.02 -8.76
N ARG A 116 11.90 -7.77 -10.07
CA ARG A 116 12.89 -6.90 -10.71
C ARG A 116 12.24 -5.98 -11.72
N LEU A 117 12.93 -4.90 -12.06
CA LEU A 117 12.57 -4.09 -13.22
C LEU A 117 13.09 -4.77 -14.49
N MET A 118 12.27 -4.77 -15.54
CA MET A 118 12.70 -5.17 -16.88
C MET A 118 13.72 -4.16 -17.41
N ALA A 119 14.75 -4.64 -18.10
CA ALA A 119 15.67 -3.78 -18.83
C ALA A 119 14.94 -2.97 -19.93
N GLY A 120 15.32 -1.69 -20.09
CA GLY A 120 14.75 -0.78 -21.07
C GLY A 120 14.00 0.40 -20.45
N GLY A 121 13.36 1.22 -21.30
CA GLY A 121 12.74 2.48 -20.85
C GLY A 121 11.43 2.35 -20.08
N ARG A 122 10.70 1.22 -20.24
CA ARG A 122 9.43 1.00 -19.55
C ARG A 122 9.67 0.37 -18.18
N LYS A 123 9.10 0.98 -17.13
CA LYS A 123 9.17 0.47 -15.75
C LYS A 123 8.25 -0.74 -15.54
N ILE A 124 8.45 -1.84 -16.25
CA ILE A 124 7.68 -3.07 -16.08
C ILE A 124 8.34 -3.90 -14.97
N ARG A 125 7.56 -4.30 -13.95
CA ARG A 125 8.03 -5.15 -12.87
C ARG A 125 7.77 -6.61 -13.25
N LEU A 126 8.84 -7.41 -13.26
CA LEU A 126 8.83 -8.84 -13.52
C LEU A 126 9.01 -9.60 -12.23
N ILE A 127 8.11 -10.55 -11.99
CA ILE A 127 8.00 -11.31 -10.75
C ILE A 127 7.98 -12.78 -11.14
N LYS A 128 8.80 -13.60 -10.48
CA LYS A 128 8.76 -15.05 -10.71
C LYS A 128 7.48 -15.60 -10.10
N GLU A 129 6.74 -16.39 -10.87
CA GLU A 129 5.48 -17.01 -10.45
C GLU A 129 5.62 -17.76 -9.12
N LYS A 130 6.67 -18.58 -8.97
CA LYS A 130 6.96 -19.31 -7.72
C LYS A 130 7.15 -18.39 -6.51
N ASP A 131 7.81 -17.25 -6.69
CA ASP A 131 8.03 -16.28 -5.61
C ASP A 131 6.72 -15.58 -5.23
N PHE A 132 5.88 -15.28 -6.23
CA PHE A 132 4.54 -14.75 -6.03
C PHE A 132 3.63 -15.73 -5.26
N TYR A 133 3.57 -17.00 -5.67
CA TYR A 133 2.74 -18.02 -5.00
C TYR A 133 3.16 -18.19 -3.54
N LYS A 134 4.47 -18.30 -3.29
CA LYS A 134 5.01 -18.36 -1.92
C LYS A 134 4.57 -17.17 -1.08
N TRP A 135 4.61 -15.96 -1.64
CA TRP A 135 4.14 -14.76 -0.96
C TRP A 135 2.63 -14.79 -0.71
N ALA A 136 1.81 -15.17 -1.71
CA ALA A 136 0.35 -15.18 -1.61
C ALA A 136 -0.18 -16.22 -0.61
N LEU A 137 0.54 -17.34 -0.42
CA LEU A 137 0.15 -18.39 0.53
C LEU A 137 0.47 -18.09 2.00
N GLN A 138 1.22 -17.01 2.28
CA GLN A 138 1.46 -16.58 3.65
C GLN A 138 0.22 -15.87 4.20
N THR A 139 -0.36 -16.42 5.27
CA THR A 139 -1.60 -15.90 5.88
C THR A 139 -1.46 -14.46 6.40
N ASN A 140 -0.25 -14.03 6.76
CA ASN A 140 0.03 -12.64 7.13
C ASN A 140 -0.16 -11.66 5.96
N ASN A 141 -0.04 -12.13 4.72
CA ASN A 141 -0.17 -11.30 3.53
C ASN A 141 -1.64 -11.16 3.07
N TRP A 142 -2.56 -11.95 3.62
CA TRP A 142 -4.00 -11.85 3.34
C TRP A 142 -4.65 -10.59 3.92
N ILE A 143 -3.87 -9.77 4.63
CA ILE A 143 -4.25 -8.41 5.02
C ILE A 143 -4.29 -7.48 3.77
N TYR A 144 -3.50 -7.79 2.74
CA TYR A 144 -3.30 -6.91 1.59
C TYR A 144 -4.25 -7.18 0.41
N PHE A 145 -4.89 -8.35 0.37
CA PHE A 145 -5.84 -8.75 -0.66
C PHE A 145 -6.91 -9.66 -0.06
N ASP A 146 -8.03 -9.82 -0.76
CA ASP A 146 -9.12 -10.69 -0.32
C ASP A 146 -8.93 -12.10 -0.91
N PRO A 147 -8.66 -13.14 -0.07
CA PRO A 147 -8.43 -14.49 -0.56
C PRO A 147 -9.61 -15.07 -1.35
N SER A 148 -10.84 -14.62 -1.08
CA SER A 148 -12.06 -15.11 -1.74
C SER A 148 -12.24 -14.58 -3.16
N LYS A 149 -11.51 -13.52 -3.54
CA LYS A 149 -11.63 -12.84 -4.84
C LYS A 149 -10.53 -13.23 -5.82
N VAL A 150 -9.65 -14.15 -5.45
CA VAL A 150 -8.55 -14.58 -6.31
C VAL A 150 -9.13 -15.26 -7.55
N GLY A 151 -8.81 -14.72 -8.71
CA GLY A 151 -9.37 -15.17 -10.00
C GLY A 151 -8.65 -16.37 -10.61
N ASP A 152 -7.41 -16.64 -10.18
CA ASP A 152 -6.67 -17.83 -10.61
C ASP A 152 -7.13 -19.07 -9.83
N SER A 153 -7.56 -20.11 -10.54
CA SER A 153 -8.18 -21.29 -9.94
C SER A 153 -7.19 -22.14 -9.13
N GLU A 154 -5.95 -22.26 -9.59
CA GLU A 154 -4.90 -23.01 -8.90
C GLU A 154 -4.51 -22.31 -7.60
N LEU A 155 -4.20 -21.02 -7.65
CA LEU A 155 -3.88 -20.24 -6.47
C LEU A 155 -5.05 -20.17 -5.48
N ALA A 156 -6.29 -20.00 -5.97
CA ALA A 156 -7.47 -20.03 -5.13
C ALA A 156 -7.64 -21.38 -4.42
N HIS A 157 -7.39 -22.50 -5.12
CA HIS A 157 -7.40 -23.83 -4.51
C HIS A 157 -6.37 -23.97 -3.38
N LEU A 158 -5.12 -23.56 -3.63
CA LEU A 158 -4.05 -23.60 -2.64
C LEU A 158 -4.35 -22.69 -1.42
N ILE A 159 -4.88 -21.50 -1.67
CA ILE A 159 -5.33 -20.57 -0.63
C ILE A 159 -6.44 -21.22 0.21
N ASN A 160 -7.40 -21.89 -0.41
CA ASN A 160 -8.49 -22.56 0.31
C ASN A 160 -7.98 -23.69 1.21
N ILE A 161 -7.04 -24.51 0.74
CA ILE A 161 -6.37 -25.52 1.59
C ILE A 161 -5.69 -24.83 2.76
N ARG A 162 -4.93 -23.77 2.49
CA ARG A 162 -4.21 -23.02 3.52
C ARG A 162 -5.15 -22.36 4.53
N ALA A 163 -6.31 -21.88 4.09
CA ALA A 163 -7.30 -21.21 4.94
C ALA A 163 -7.95 -22.21 5.89
N LYS A 164 -8.27 -23.41 5.40
CA LYS A 164 -8.76 -24.52 6.23
C LYS A 164 -7.74 -24.91 7.31
N LEU A 165 -6.46 -25.01 6.94
CA LEU A 165 -5.38 -25.31 7.89
C LEU A 165 -5.17 -24.19 8.92
N TRP A 166 -5.36 -22.93 8.51
CA TRP A 166 -5.19 -21.79 9.40
C TRP A 166 -6.35 -21.64 10.39
N GLY A 167 -7.59 -21.94 9.96
CA GLY A 167 -8.77 -21.95 10.82
C GLY A 167 -9.21 -20.58 11.34
N ASP A 168 -8.75 -19.48 10.73
CA ASP A 168 -9.00 -18.12 11.20
C ASP A 168 -9.20 -17.15 10.02
N GLU A 169 -9.47 -15.88 10.33
CA GLU A 169 -9.69 -14.81 9.36
C GLU A 169 -9.12 -13.50 9.89
N TRP A 170 -8.60 -12.64 9.01
CA TRP A 170 -8.24 -11.27 9.39
C TRP A 170 -9.46 -10.36 9.35
N TRP A 171 -9.76 -9.67 10.46
CA TRP A 171 -10.76 -8.63 10.55
C TRP A 171 -10.11 -7.26 10.70
N SER A 172 -10.54 -6.29 9.88
CA SER A 172 -10.16 -4.90 10.06
C SER A 172 -10.83 -4.30 11.31
N THR A 173 -10.24 -3.25 11.89
CA THR A 173 -10.85 -2.58 13.06
C THR A 173 -12.31 -2.12 12.83
N PRO A 174 -12.72 -1.62 11.64
CA PRO A 174 -14.13 -1.35 11.38
C PRO A 174 -15.02 -2.60 11.41
N LYS A 175 -14.53 -3.75 10.92
CA LYS A 175 -15.28 -5.02 10.95
C LYS A 175 -15.48 -5.52 12.38
N VAL A 176 -14.44 -5.46 13.22
CA VAL A 176 -14.52 -5.76 14.65
C VAL A 176 -15.51 -4.82 15.35
N ALA A 177 -15.41 -3.52 15.08
CA ALA A 177 -16.29 -2.51 15.67
C ALA A 177 -17.76 -2.74 15.32
N LYS A 178 -18.05 -3.08 14.05
CA LYS A 178 -19.38 -3.43 13.56
C LYS A 178 -19.93 -4.67 14.27
N TYR A 179 -19.12 -5.72 14.40
CA TYR A 179 -19.52 -6.96 15.08
C TYR A 179 -19.93 -6.72 16.54
N HIS A 180 -19.14 -5.93 17.28
CA HIS A 180 -19.40 -5.60 18.69
C HIS A 180 -20.32 -4.39 18.90
N ARG A 181 -20.85 -3.78 17.82
CA ARG A 181 -21.69 -2.56 17.86
C ARG A 181 -21.04 -1.41 18.65
N VAL A 182 -19.73 -1.21 18.46
CA VAL A 182 -18.92 -0.17 19.11
C VAL A 182 -18.25 0.75 18.11
N ASN A 183 -17.60 1.82 18.58
CA ASN A 183 -16.83 2.69 17.71
C ASN A 183 -15.46 2.05 17.40
N THR A 184 -14.92 2.29 16.21
CA THR A 184 -13.55 1.88 15.84
C THR A 184 -12.49 2.36 16.84
N LYS A 185 -12.69 3.56 17.42
CA LYS A 185 -11.80 4.11 18.46
C LYS A 185 -11.75 3.24 19.72
N ASP A 186 -12.85 2.58 20.09
CA ASP A 186 -12.87 1.67 21.24
C ASP A 186 -12.03 0.42 20.96
N VAL A 187 -12.09 -0.11 19.74
CA VAL A 187 -11.25 -1.24 19.30
C VAL A 187 -9.78 -0.85 19.32
N THR A 188 -9.43 0.30 18.73
CA THR A 188 -8.04 0.79 18.73
C THR A 188 -7.52 1.02 20.15
N ARG A 189 -8.35 1.51 21.08
CA ARG A 189 -7.98 1.62 22.49
C ARG A 189 -7.63 0.26 23.09
N LEU A 190 -8.47 -0.76 22.91
CA LEU A 190 -8.19 -2.09 23.46
C LEU A 190 -6.94 -2.75 22.85
N ILE A 191 -6.62 -2.44 21.58
CA ILE A 191 -5.36 -2.83 20.95
C ILE A 191 -4.18 -2.12 21.62
N ALA A 192 -4.26 -0.80 21.83
CA ALA A 192 -3.23 -0.02 22.49
C ALA A 192 -3.01 -0.46 23.96
N ASP A 193 -4.08 -0.87 24.65
CA ASP A 193 -4.05 -1.42 26.00
C ASP A 193 -3.51 -2.88 26.04
N GLY A 194 -3.20 -3.49 24.89
CA GLY A 194 -2.69 -4.86 24.79
C GLY A 194 -3.73 -5.97 25.03
N ARG A 195 -5.02 -5.61 25.16
CA ARG A 195 -6.12 -6.55 25.44
C ARG A 195 -6.57 -7.33 24.20
N ILE A 196 -6.29 -6.80 23.01
CA ILE A 196 -6.54 -7.46 21.73
C ILE A 196 -5.21 -7.54 20.98
N ARG A 197 -4.80 -8.75 20.61
CA ARG A 197 -3.64 -8.94 19.72
C ARG A 197 -4.00 -8.49 18.31
N ALA A 198 -3.27 -7.52 17.79
CA ALA A 198 -3.47 -7.00 16.45
C ALA A 198 -2.16 -6.83 15.71
N VAL A 199 -2.22 -6.83 14.39
CA VAL A 199 -1.10 -6.56 13.48
C VAL A 199 -1.43 -5.34 12.64
N GLN A 200 -0.48 -4.42 12.54
CA GLN A 200 -0.57 -3.31 11.58
C GLN A 200 0.24 -3.68 10.34
N PRO A 201 -0.28 -3.48 9.12
CA PRO A 201 0.46 -3.79 7.91
C PRO A 201 1.71 -2.91 7.81
N LYS A 202 2.84 -3.53 7.45
CA LYS A 202 4.11 -2.82 7.24
C LYS A 202 3.97 -1.75 6.15
N TRP A 203 3.14 -2.00 5.15
CA TRP A 203 2.91 -1.09 4.02
C TRP A 203 1.46 -0.60 3.98
N SER A 204 1.22 0.57 3.38
CA SER A 204 -0.14 1.09 3.22
C SER A 204 -0.92 0.22 2.22
N LEU A 205 -2.17 -0.12 2.56
CA LEU A 205 -3.07 -0.81 1.65
C LEU A 205 -3.39 0.00 0.39
N GLY A 206 -3.22 1.32 0.44
CA GLY A 206 -3.44 2.22 -0.70
C GLY A 206 -2.22 2.32 -1.63
N GLY A 207 -1.06 1.82 -1.24
CA GLY A 207 0.16 1.76 -2.07
C GLY A 207 0.79 3.10 -2.49
N ARG A 208 0.15 4.25 -2.22
CA ARG A 208 0.61 5.57 -2.70
C ARG A 208 1.21 6.48 -1.63
N HIS A 209 0.92 6.23 -0.36
CA HIS A 209 1.35 7.11 0.73
C HIS A 209 2.17 6.34 1.77
N PRO A 210 3.36 6.84 2.15
CA PRO A 210 4.18 6.24 3.21
C PRO A 210 3.62 6.50 4.61
N ASN A 211 2.63 7.38 4.74
CA ASN A 211 2.10 7.79 6.04
C ASN A 211 1.41 6.61 6.76
N GLN A 212 1.97 6.23 7.90
CA GLN A 212 1.50 5.10 8.69
C GLN A 212 0.22 5.41 9.48
N ALA A 213 -0.12 6.68 9.69
CA ALA A 213 -1.29 7.09 10.49
C ALA A 213 -2.64 6.61 9.92
N TRP A 214 -2.66 6.24 8.64
CA TRP A 214 -3.88 5.85 7.90
C TRP A 214 -4.04 4.33 7.78
N LYS A 215 -3.17 3.56 8.44
CA LYS A 215 -3.18 2.11 8.38
C LYS A 215 -4.17 1.54 9.41
N TYR A 216 -5.10 0.72 8.93
CA TYR A 216 -5.94 -0.07 9.80
C TYR A 216 -5.12 -1.10 10.57
N TRP A 217 -5.54 -1.38 11.80
CA TRP A 217 -5.12 -2.57 12.50
C TRP A 217 -5.97 -3.76 12.05
N PHE A 218 -5.35 -4.93 12.04
CA PHE A 218 -6.00 -6.18 11.71
C PHE A 218 -5.93 -7.11 12.91
N VAL A 219 -7.07 -7.68 13.26
CA VAL A 219 -7.26 -8.57 14.41
C VAL A 219 -7.70 -9.91 13.85
N LYS A 220 -7.18 -11.00 14.40
CA LYS A 220 -7.70 -12.33 14.07
C LYS A 220 -9.16 -12.46 14.51
N LYS A 221 -10.01 -13.11 13.72
CA LYS A 221 -11.41 -13.33 14.06
C LYS A 221 -11.53 -14.05 15.39
N SER A 222 -10.74 -15.11 15.61
CA SER A 222 -10.72 -15.85 16.88
C SER A 222 -10.42 -14.95 18.09
N GLU A 223 -9.51 -13.98 17.94
CA GLU A 223 -9.16 -12.99 18.97
C GLU A 223 -10.30 -11.98 19.18
N ALA A 224 -10.90 -11.51 18.10
CA ALA A 224 -12.00 -10.55 18.12
C ALA A 224 -13.29 -11.15 18.71
N THR A 225 -13.48 -12.47 18.64
CA THR A 225 -14.69 -13.15 19.15
C THR A 225 -14.48 -13.84 20.50
N LYS A 226 -13.38 -13.57 21.20
CA LYS A 226 -13.13 -14.17 22.53
C LYS A 226 -14.26 -13.80 23.51
N PRO A 227 -14.82 -14.74 24.27
CA PRO A 227 -15.86 -14.46 25.28
C PRO A 227 -15.39 -13.49 26.39
N SER A 228 -14.09 -13.46 26.68
CA SER A 228 -13.48 -12.54 27.64
C SER A 228 -13.41 -11.09 27.13
N LEU A 229 -13.55 -10.86 25.83
CA LEU A 229 -13.45 -9.55 25.23
C LEU A 229 -14.76 -8.78 25.42
N LYS A 230 -14.78 -7.86 26.38
CA LYS A 230 -15.93 -7.00 26.66
C LYS A 230 -15.65 -5.57 26.23
N PHE A 231 -16.55 -5.02 25.42
CA PHE A 231 -16.58 -3.60 25.09
C PHE A 231 -17.56 -2.88 25.99
N TYR A 232 -17.09 -1.87 26.73
CA TYR A 232 -17.95 -1.04 27.55
C TYR A 232 -18.47 0.14 26.72
N HIS A 233 -19.71 0.04 26.24
CA HIS A 233 -20.38 1.07 25.47
C HIS A 233 -20.68 2.29 26.36
N ARG A 234 -19.75 3.24 26.46
CA ARG A 234 -20.02 4.48 27.17
C ARG A 234 -20.53 5.53 26.20
N LYS A 235 -21.86 5.69 26.13
CA LYS A 235 -22.48 6.94 25.65
C LYS A 235 -21.84 8.10 26.42
N GLY A 236 -21.09 8.95 25.71
CA GLY A 236 -20.63 10.23 26.24
C GLY A 236 -19.39 10.22 27.14
N VAL A 237 -18.47 9.26 27.02
CA VAL A 237 -17.12 9.50 27.56
C VAL A 237 -16.25 10.15 26.49
N PRO A 238 -16.01 11.47 26.55
CA PRO A 238 -14.97 12.08 25.74
C PRO A 238 -13.66 11.32 26.01
N GLY A 239 -12.93 11.00 24.94
CA GLY A 239 -11.65 10.32 25.00
C GLY A 239 -10.82 10.89 26.15
N HIS A 240 -10.24 10.00 26.96
CA HIS A 240 -9.64 10.28 28.27
C HIS A 240 -10.62 10.42 29.46
N SER A 241 -11.46 9.42 29.74
CA SER A 241 -11.67 9.13 31.16
C SER A 241 -10.37 8.54 31.68
N ARG A 242 -9.46 9.39 32.18
CA ARG A 242 -8.46 8.95 33.14
C ARG A 242 -9.23 8.16 34.19
N ILE A 243 -8.98 6.87 34.28
CA ILE A 243 -9.39 6.11 35.45
C ILE A 243 -8.68 6.82 36.61
N PHE A 244 -9.44 7.43 37.51
CA PHE A 244 -8.85 8.04 38.70
C PHE A 244 -8.07 6.92 39.42
N THR A 245 -6.82 7.19 39.80
CA THR A 245 -6.06 6.26 40.65
C THR A 245 -6.80 6.04 41.96
N ASP A 246 -6.55 4.93 42.67
CA ASP A 246 -7.22 4.67 43.95
C ASP A 246 -6.98 5.80 44.98
N SER A 247 -5.81 6.43 44.94
CA SER A 247 -5.49 7.62 45.72
C SER A 247 -6.34 8.85 45.33
N ALA A 248 -6.57 9.06 44.03
CA ALA A 248 -7.43 10.12 43.53
C ALA A 248 -8.90 9.86 43.90
N ILE A 249 -9.33 8.61 43.87
CA ILE A 249 -10.65 8.15 44.31
C ILE A 249 -10.86 8.45 45.79
N ALA A 250 -9.93 8.02 46.65
CA ALA A 250 -9.99 8.28 48.08
C ALA A 250 -10.02 9.79 48.38
N TRP A 251 -9.22 10.58 47.65
CA TRP A 251 -9.23 12.03 47.78
C TRP A 251 -10.56 12.67 47.38
N ILE A 252 -11.18 12.25 46.27
CA ILE A 252 -12.46 12.81 45.82
C ILE A 252 -13.55 12.58 46.88
N VAL A 253 -13.63 11.38 47.44
CA VAL A 253 -14.60 11.05 48.51
C VAL A 253 -14.36 11.91 49.73
N LYS A 254 -13.11 11.97 50.22
CA LYS A 254 -12.71 12.79 51.37
C LYS A 254 -13.03 14.28 51.18
N ALA A 255 -12.67 14.84 50.03
CA ALA A 255 -12.85 16.27 49.75
C ALA A 255 -14.32 16.68 49.68
N ILE A 256 -15.20 15.79 49.21
CA ILE A 256 -16.65 16.08 49.09
C ILE A 256 -17.37 15.79 50.40
N ASP A 257 -17.17 14.59 50.97
CA ASP A 257 -17.94 14.12 52.14
C ASP A 257 -17.49 14.83 53.42
N GLU A 258 -16.17 14.97 53.64
CA GLU A 258 -15.64 15.53 54.90
C GLU A 258 -15.40 17.03 54.80
N LYS A 259 -14.90 17.51 53.66
CA LYS A 259 -14.51 18.92 53.49
C LYS A 259 -15.57 19.80 52.83
N GLY A 260 -16.65 19.23 52.32
CA GLY A 260 -17.72 19.98 51.65
C GLY A 260 -17.29 20.73 50.39
N MET A 261 -16.18 20.33 49.76
CA MET A 261 -15.66 20.99 48.56
C MET A 261 -16.59 20.74 47.37
N ASN A 262 -16.78 21.75 46.52
CA ASN A 262 -17.53 21.57 45.28
C ASN A 262 -16.69 20.84 44.22
N PHE A 263 -17.35 20.23 43.22
CA PHE A 263 -16.65 19.44 42.18
C PHE A 263 -15.58 20.22 41.41
N THR A 264 -15.70 21.54 41.29
CA THR A 264 -14.72 22.40 40.61
C THR A 264 -13.49 22.60 41.49
N GLU A 265 -13.67 22.81 42.79
CA GLU A 265 -12.58 22.89 43.76
C GLU A 265 -11.82 21.57 43.86
N VAL A 266 -12.54 20.45 43.89
CA VAL A 266 -11.93 19.11 43.85
C VAL A 266 -11.13 18.94 42.56
N ALA A 267 -11.68 19.30 41.40
CA ALA A 267 -10.96 19.24 40.12
C ALA A 267 -9.68 20.09 40.14
N ARG A 268 -9.73 21.32 40.66
CA ARG A 268 -8.55 22.20 40.80
C ARG A 268 -7.51 21.63 41.76
N SER A 269 -7.93 21.05 42.88
CA SER A 269 -7.02 20.40 43.84
C SER A 269 -6.25 19.23 43.22
N MET A 270 -6.84 18.56 42.22
CA MET A 270 -6.23 17.48 41.45
C MET A 270 -5.47 17.97 40.20
N LYS A 271 -5.28 19.30 40.06
CA LYS A 271 -4.66 19.94 38.88
C LYS A 271 -5.39 19.60 37.56
N LEU A 272 -6.70 19.40 37.61
CA LEU A 272 -7.56 19.23 36.43
C LEU A 272 -8.10 20.59 35.97
N LYS A 273 -8.39 20.71 34.66
CA LYS A 273 -9.03 21.91 34.10
C LYS A 273 -10.49 21.98 34.55
N ASP A 274 -11.05 23.18 34.73
CA ASP A 274 -12.44 23.37 35.19
C ASP A 274 -13.48 22.60 34.35
N LYS A 275 -13.26 22.50 33.03
CA LYS A 275 -14.10 21.68 32.11
C LYS A 275 -14.14 20.18 32.44
N GLN A 276 -13.23 19.70 33.28
CA GLN A 276 -13.13 18.31 33.74
C GLN A 276 -13.80 18.08 35.10
N ALA A 277 -14.33 19.12 35.76
CA ALA A 277 -15.11 18.98 36.99
C ALA A 277 -16.35 18.07 36.79
N GLY A 278 -16.93 18.06 35.59
CA GLY A 278 -17.99 17.13 35.22
C GLY A 278 -17.57 15.66 35.31
N SER A 279 -16.29 15.34 35.06
CA SER A 279 -15.76 13.98 35.20
C SER A 279 -15.66 13.56 36.67
N VAL A 280 -15.25 14.46 37.56
CA VAL A 280 -15.22 14.23 39.02
C VAL A 280 -16.64 14.00 39.55
N ARG A 281 -17.59 14.87 39.17
CA ARG A 281 -19.00 14.74 39.54
C ARG A 281 -19.59 13.40 39.07
N ASN A 282 -19.44 13.08 37.79
CA ASN A 282 -20.02 11.87 37.21
C ASN A 282 -19.45 10.60 37.83
N TRP A 283 -18.16 10.60 38.21
CA TRP A 283 -17.56 9.48 38.91
C TRP A 283 -18.11 9.36 40.34
N TYR A 284 -18.07 10.44 41.12
CA TYR A 284 -18.52 10.43 42.53
C TYR A 284 -20.00 10.03 42.67
N CYS A 285 -20.89 10.62 41.85
CA CYS A 285 -22.32 10.29 41.88
C CYS A 285 -22.57 8.81 41.54
N ARG A 286 -21.82 8.23 40.58
CA ARG A 286 -21.94 6.80 40.26
C ARG A 286 -21.48 5.91 41.41
N THR A 287 -20.38 6.25 42.06
CA THR A 287 -19.85 5.48 43.22
C THR A 287 -20.82 5.47 44.39
N LYS A 288 -21.55 6.59 44.60
CA LYS A 288 -22.55 6.72 45.67
C LYS A 288 -23.96 6.29 45.25
N GLY A 289 -24.16 5.82 44.02
CA GLY A 289 -25.49 5.45 43.50
C GLY A 289 -26.45 6.63 43.33
N ILE A 290 -25.94 7.87 43.27
CA ILE A 290 -26.74 9.09 43.12
C ILE A 290 -27.10 9.28 41.65
N ASP A 291 -28.40 9.41 41.36
CA ASP A 291 -28.88 9.69 40.01
C ASP A 291 -28.37 11.06 39.51
N LEU A 292 -27.81 11.07 38.30
CA LEU A 292 -27.30 12.28 37.64
C LEU A 292 -28.42 13.12 37.02
N SER A 293 -29.63 12.56 36.86
CA SER A 293 -30.81 13.25 36.33
C SER A 293 -31.36 14.29 37.31
N THR A 294 -31.12 14.09 38.61
CA THR A 294 -31.49 15.04 39.65
C THR A 294 -30.67 16.31 39.45
N LYS A 295 -31.31 17.36 38.93
CA LYS A 295 -30.72 18.69 38.78
C LYS A 295 -30.25 19.16 40.15
N PHE A 296 -28.98 18.92 40.49
CA PHE A 296 -28.29 19.67 41.52
C PHE A 296 -28.38 21.14 41.09
N LYS A 297 -29.34 21.87 41.66
CA LYS A 297 -29.44 23.32 41.52
C LYS A 297 -28.15 23.86 42.13
N TYR A 298 -27.19 24.12 41.26
CA TYR A 298 -25.94 24.77 41.62
C TYR A 298 -26.34 26.15 42.18
N ARG A 299 -26.37 26.29 43.51
CA ARG A 299 -26.42 27.59 44.20
C ARG A 299 -25.05 28.25 44.02
N GLY A 300 -24.71 28.59 42.78
CA GLY A 300 -23.62 29.50 42.51
C GLY A 300 -24.04 30.84 43.09
N LYS A 301 -23.49 31.22 44.25
CA LYS A 301 -23.49 32.61 44.70
C LYS A 301 -22.80 33.41 43.58
N ARG A 302 -23.58 33.98 42.67
CA ARG A 302 -23.10 35.01 41.75
C ARG A 302 -22.49 36.09 42.64
N ARG A 303 -21.16 36.21 42.64
CA ARG A 303 -20.48 37.38 43.21
C ARG A 303 -21.09 38.60 42.50
N LYS A 304 -21.90 39.38 43.21
CA LYS A 304 -22.27 40.72 42.77
C LYS A 304 -20.96 41.48 42.59
N LYS A 305 -20.65 41.90 41.37
CA LYS A 305 -19.60 42.90 41.15
C LYS A 305 -20.04 44.15 41.90
N VAL A 306 -19.32 44.49 42.95
CA VAL A 306 -19.39 45.83 43.56
C VAL A 306 -18.65 46.74 42.59
N THR A 307 -19.42 47.48 41.78
CA THR A 307 -18.91 48.66 41.09
C THR A 307 -18.70 49.75 42.15
N LYS A 308 -17.45 50.23 42.25
CA LYS A 308 -17.12 51.48 42.91
C LYS A 308 -17.66 52.64 42.09
#